data_AF-A0A0F8X8F0-F1
#
_entry.id   AF-A0A0F8X8F0-F1
#
_cell.length_a   1.000
_cell.length_b   1.000
_cell.length_c   1.000
_cell.angle_alpha   90.00
_cell.angle_beta   90.00
_cell.angle_gamma   90.00
#
_symmetry.space_group_name_H-M   'P 1'
#
loop_
_entity.id
_entity.type
_entity.pdbx_description
1 polymer ?
#
loop_
_entity_poly.entity_id
_entity_poly.type
_entity_poly.pdbx_seq_one_letter_code
_entity_poly.pdbx_strand_id
1 'polypeptide(L)'
;MKSTVRLSVSIFVFNLVLAVLPLYTQPVIGEYNIHDFDSIGGSSPAGSMVMLDSDLFGATENGGANDCGIIFRIKKDGSGFAKLFDFIDSTGCEPQYGLISGNGWLFGTTSSGGLDSAGTVFKIRLDGNDFTLLNAFNDSNGRHPLNLVLSGDYLYGATKSGGSSDFGVIYKMKTDNEPSYAAANSLADTLKKQITDGTVDADDPLTDPTIIGFLTALSLYQPGMTNAQAEA
;
A
#
# COMPACT_ATOMS: atom_id res chain seq x y z
N MET A 1 -31.34 -73.19 -45.78
CA MET A 1 -30.81 -71.81 -45.87
C MET A 1 -30.95 -71.14 -44.52
N LYS A 2 -29.82 -70.63 -43.98
CA LYS A 2 -29.64 -69.63 -42.90
C LYS A 2 -30.15 -70.03 -41.49
N SER A 3 -29.28 -70.54 -40.62
CA SER A 3 -28.28 -69.83 -39.78
C SER A 3 -28.87 -69.32 -38.46
N THR A 4 -28.62 -70.10 -37.41
CA THR A 4 -28.86 -69.82 -36.00
C THR A 4 -27.86 -68.78 -35.49
N VAL A 5 -28.32 -67.67 -34.91
CA VAL A 5 -27.44 -66.77 -34.14
C VAL A 5 -27.76 -66.93 -32.66
N ARG A 6 -26.85 -67.58 -31.93
CA ARG A 6 -26.77 -67.55 -30.47
C ARG A 6 -25.89 -66.37 -30.09
N LEU A 7 -26.40 -65.39 -29.34
CA LEU A 7 -25.57 -64.37 -28.71
C LEU A 7 -25.18 -64.87 -27.31
N SER A 8 -23.93 -65.32 -27.18
CA SER A 8 -23.22 -65.38 -25.90
C SER A 8 -21.98 -64.51 -26.04
N VAL A 9 -21.97 -63.33 -25.41
CA VAL A 9 -20.73 -62.64 -25.05
C VAL A 9 -20.93 -62.01 -23.68
N SER A 10 -20.52 -62.77 -22.66
CA SER A 10 -20.05 -62.24 -21.39
C SER A 10 -18.66 -61.65 -21.61
N ILE A 11 -18.32 -60.53 -20.95
CA ILE A 11 -16.98 -59.91 -20.84
C ILE A 11 -16.57 -58.98 -22.01
N PHE A 12 -17.09 -57.75 -22.00
CA PHE A 12 -16.51 -56.46 -22.46
C PHE A 12 -17.65 -55.45 -22.27
N VAL A 13 -17.75 -54.62 -21.22
CA VAL A 13 -16.82 -53.59 -20.78
C VAL A 13 -17.09 -53.30 -19.29
N PHE A 14 -16.21 -53.80 -18.43
CA PHE A 14 -16.06 -53.47 -17.01
C PHE A 14 -15.43 -52.05 -16.83
N ASN A 15 -15.76 -51.10 -17.71
CA ASN A 15 -15.07 -49.81 -17.88
C ASN A 15 -15.99 -48.72 -18.49
N LEU A 16 -17.19 -48.52 -17.95
CA LEU A 16 -17.90 -47.24 -18.14
C LEU A 16 -18.71 -46.83 -16.90
N VAL A 17 -18.26 -47.26 -15.72
CA VAL A 17 -18.70 -46.68 -14.44
C VAL A 17 -17.58 -45.81 -13.84
N LEU A 18 -16.44 -45.71 -14.54
CA LEU A 18 -15.24 -44.93 -14.16
C LEU A 18 -14.91 -43.78 -15.14
N ALA A 19 -15.83 -43.42 -16.03
CA ALA A 19 -15.73 -42.21 -16.85
C ALA A 19 -16.56 -41.03 -16.28
N VAL A 20 -17.02 -41.14 -15.03
CA VAL A 20 -17.47 -40.02 -14.18
C VAL A 20 -16.27 -39.43 -13.43
N LEU A 21 -15.09 -39.39 -14.08
CA LEU A 21 -14.12 -38.37 -13.69
C LEU A 21 -14.80 -37.05 -14.08
N PRO A 22 -14.91 -36.06 -13.17
CA PRO A 22 -15.42 -34.75 -13.56
C PRO A 22 -14.60 -34.35 -14.78
N LEU A 23 -15.31 -34.10 -15.88
CA LEU A 23 -14.77 -33.52 -17.10
C LEU A 23 -13.70 -32.53 -16.67
N TYR A 24 -12.46 -32.87 -17.00
CA TYR A 24 -11.32 -32.00 -16.79
C TYR A 24 -11.72 -30.67 -17.40
N THR A 25 -12.06 -29.70 -16.54
CA THR A 25 -12.44 -28.37 -16.99
C THR A 25 -11.18 -27.85 -17.65
N GLN A 26 -11.15 -27.92 -18.98
CA GLN A 26 -10.17 -27.21 -19.78
C GLN A 26 -10.17 -25.78 -19.24
N PRO A 27 -9.00 -25.14 -19.04
CA PRO A 27 -9.00 -23.70 -18.82
C PRO A 27 -9.72 -23.11 -20.02
N VAL A 28 -10.95 -22.65 -19.81
CA VAL A 28 -11.69 -21.96 -20.85
C VAL A 28 -10.90 -20.68 -21.04
N ILE A 29 -10.29 -20.55 -22.21
CA ILE A 29 -9.77 -19.27 -22.65
C ILE A 29 -11.01 -18.37 -22.74
N GLY A 30 -11.23 -17.57 -21.72
CA GLY A 30 -12.45 -16.78 -21.54
C GLY A 30 -12.21 -15.71 -20.49
N GLU A 31 -12.73 -14.52 -20.75
CA GLU A 31 -12.82 -13.46 -19.77
C GLU A 31 -13.94 -13.80 -18.78
N TYR A 32 -13.64 -13.72 -17.50
CA TYR A 32 -14.60 -13.94 -16.43
C TYR A 32 -14.72 -12.67 -15.62
N ASN A 33 -15.96 -12.19 -15.47
CA ASN A 33 -16.25 -11.15 -14.49
C ASN A 33 -16.14 -11.78 -13.10
N ILE A 34 -15.19 -11.29 -12.31
CA ILE A 34 -15.00 -11.71 -10.91
C ILE A 34 -15.50 -10.67 -9.91
N HIS A 35 -15.78 -9.44 -10.37
CA HIS A 35 -16.28 -8.34 -9.55
C HIS A 35 -16.81 -7.20 -10.41
N ASP A 36 -18.02 -6.74 -10.07
CA ASP A 36 -18.58 -5.48 -10.56
C ASP A 36 -18.42 -4.39 -9.49
N PHE A 37 -17.79 -3.29 -9.89
CA PHE A 37 -17.64 -2.08 -9.09
C PHE A 37 -18.94 -1.25 -9.09
N ASP A 38 -19.18 -0.50 -8.01
CA ASP A 38 -20.32 0.42 -7.87
C ASP A 38 -19.90 1.73 -7.20
N SER A 39 -20.80 2.72 -7.12
CA SER A 39 -20.43 4.04 -6.58
C SER A 39 -19.85 4.00 -5.15
N ILE A 40 -20.26 3.05 -4.31
CA ILE A 40 -19.85 2.95 -2.89
C ILE A 40 -18.63 2.03 -2.73
N GLY A 41 -18.55 0.98 -3.56
CA GLY A 41 -17.46 0.02 -3.69
C GLY A 41 -16.30 0.52 -4.55
N GLY A 42 -16.36 1.74 -5.06
CA GLY A 42 -15.34 2.36 -5.91
C GLY A 42 -15.69 2.26 -7.38
N SER A 43 -15.23 3.22 -8.18
CA SER A 43 -15.52 3.30 -9.61
C SER A 43 -14.31 3.77 -10.41
N SER A 44 -14.23 3.40 -11.69
CA SER A 44 -13.04 3.63 -12.52
C SER A 44 -11.75 3.05 -11.88
N PRO A 45 -11.67 1.73 -11.64
CA PRO A 45 -10.42 1.09 -11.26
C PRO A 45 -9.32 1.42 -12.29
N ALA A 46 -8.23 2.02 -11.84
CA ALA A 46 -7.18 2.55 -12.71
C ALA A 46 -5.79 2.15 -12.21
N GLY A 47 -4.86 2.01 -13.16
CA GLY A 47 -3.48 1.61 -12.88
C GLY A 47 -3.29 0.10 -12.65
N SER A 48 -2.05 -0.27 -12.36
CA SER A 48 -1.68 -1.67 -12.11
C SER A 48 -2.12 -2.16 -10.74
N MET A 49 -2.58 -3.41 -10.67
CA MET A 49 -2.84 -4.11 -9.42
C MET A 49 -1.57 -4.80 -8.88
N VAL A 50 -1.53 -4.98 -7.56
CA VAL A 50 -0.55 -5.79 -6.86
C VAL A 50 -1.15 -7.16 -6.59
N MET A 51 -0.44 -8.22 -6.96
CA MET A 51 -0.80 -9.60 -6.61
C MET A 51 0.13 -10.11 -5.51
N LEU A 52 -0.43 -10.53 -4.37
CA LEU A 52 0.28 -11.19 -3.29
C LEU A 52 -0.51 -12.44 -2.89
N ASP A 53 0.11 -13.61 -3.03
CA ASP A 53 -0.51 -14.91 -2.75
C ASP A 53 -1.86 -15.11 -3.46
N SER A 54 -2.96 -15.15 -2.70
CA SER A 54 -4.33 -15.31 -3.21
C SER A 54 -5.03 -14.00 -3.54
N ASP A 55 -4.45 -12.87 -3.15
CA ASP A 55 -5.12 -11.58 -3.09
C ASP A 55 -4.58 -10.62 -4.15
N LEU A 56 -5.50 -9.86 -4.73
CA LEU A 56 -5.30 -8.75 -5.63
C LEU A 56 -5.63 -7.47 -4.86
N PHE A 57 -4.70 -6.53 -4.90
CA PHE A 57 -4.85 -5.21 -4.32
C PHE A 57 -4.83 -4.17 -5.43
N GLY A 58 -5.73 -3.21 -5.35
CA GLY A 58 -5.82 -2.14 -6.33
C GLY A 58 -6.45 -0.90 -5.74
N ALA A 59 -6.59 0.11 -6.58
CA ALA A 59 -7.27 1.34 -6.24
C ALA A 59 -8.25 1.75 -7.34
N THR A 60 -9.24 2.53 -6.96
CA THR A 60 -10.20 3.13 -7.89
C THR A 60 -10.00 4.63 -7.93
N GLU A 61 -10.08 5.23 -9.12
CA GLU A 61 -9.94 6.67 -9.28
C GLU A 61 -11.07 7.43 -8.58
N ASN A 62 -12.31 6.94 -8.71
CA ASN A 62 -13.51 7.58 -8.21
C ASN A 62 -14.33 6.62 -7.32
N GLY A 63 -15.51 7.05 -6.88
CA GLY A 63 -16.38 6.32 -5.96
C GLY A 63 -15.87 6.31 -4.51
N GLY A 64 -16.45 5.44 -3.70
CA GLY A 64 -16.27 5.50 -2.24
C GLY A 64 -17.24 6.48 -1.59
N ALA A 65 -17.06 6.76 -0.30
CA ALA A 65 -17.95 7.62 0.46
C ALA A 65 -17.88 9.10 0.02
N ASN A 66 -16.75 9.51 -0.59
CA ASN A 66 -16.47 10.91 -0.96
C ASN A 66 -16.16 11.10 -2.44
N ASP A 67 -16.39 10.07 -3.26
CA ASP A 67 -16.05 10.05 -4.70
C ASP A 67 -14.56 10.29 -5.00
N CYS A 68 -13.68 10.08 -4.01
CA CYS A 68 -12.23 10.29 -4.11
C CYS A 68 -11.46 8.99 -4.41
N GLY A 69 -12.15 7.88 -4.58
CA GLY A 69 -11.54 6.58 -4.81
C GLY A 69 -11.36 5.75 -3.53
N ILE A 70 -11.03 4.48 -3.72
CA ILE A 70 -10.79 3.53 -2.62
C ILE A 70 -9.51 2.73 -2.85
N ILE A 71 -8.99 2.13 -1.79
CA ILE A 71 -8.07 0.98 -1.88
C ILE A 71 -8.91 -0.27 -1.62
N PHE A 72 -8.77 -1.29 -2.46
CA PHE A 72 -9.49 -2.55 -2.30
C PHE A 72 -8.56 -3.76 -2.28
N ARG A 73 -9.09 -4.86 -1.74
CA ARG A 73 -8.56 -6.21 -1.83
C ARG A 73 -9.64 -7.14 -2.36
N ILE A 74 -9.27 -8.09 -3.21
CA ILE A 74 -10.15 -9.18 -3.65
C ILE A 74 -9.32 -10.44 -3.90
N LYS A 75 -9.88 -11.63 -3.69
CA LYS A 75 -9.21 -12.87 -4.06
C LYS A 75 -9.24 -13.09 -5.57
N LYS A 76 -8.28 -13.85 -6.08
CA LYS A 76 -8.21 -14.23 -7.52
C LYS A 76 -9.45 -14.98 -8.03
N ASP A 77 -10.24 -15.58 -7.15
CA ASP A 77 -11.50 -16.24 -7.47
C ASP A 77 -12.73 -15.31 -7.42
N GLY A 78 -12.53 -14.01 -7.18
CA GLY A 78 -13.59 -13.00 -7.04
C GLY A 78 -14.22 -12.92 -5.65
N SER A 79 -13.90 -13.86 -4.75
CA SER A 79 -14.44 -13.83 -3.40
C SER A 79 -13.68 -12.82 -2.51
N GLY A 80 -14.30 -12.45 -1.38
CA GLY A 80 -13.62 -11.68 -0.35
C GLY A 80 -13.25 -10.24 -0.74
N PHE A 81 -13.99 -9.63 -1.67
CA PHE A 81 -13.87 -8.20 -1.93
C PHE A 81 -14.02 -7.40 -0.63
N ALA A 82 -13.06 -6.52 -0.38
CA ALA A 82 -13.03 -5.67 0.78
C ALA A 82 -12.48 -4.29 0.39
N LYS A 83 -13.18 -3.24 0.82
CA LYS A 83 -12.64 -1.89 0.83
C LYS A 83 -11.68 -1.78 2.02
N LEU A 84 -10.40 -1.55 1.74
CA LEU A 84 -9.35 -1.37 2.74
C LEU A 84 -9.26 0.07 3.21
N PHE A 85 -9.52 1.03 2.32
CA PHE A 85 -9.44 2.46 2.62
C PHE A 85 -10.40 3.25 1.73
N ASP A 86 -11.02 4.29 2.29
CA ASP A 86 -11.85 5.24 1.57
C ASP A 86 -11.13 6.60 1.59
N PHE A 87 -10.77 7.10 0.42
CA PHE A 87 -10.07 8.36 0.33
C PHE A 87 -11.01 9.53 0.61
N ILE A 88 -10.45 10.55 1.26
CA ILE A 88 -11.06 11.87 1.44
C ILE A 88 -10.09 12.93 0.96
N ASP A 89 -10.59 14.14 0.71
CA ASP A 89 -9.77 15.25 0.23
C ASP A 89 -8.48 15.43 1.03
N SER A 90 -8.54 15.42 2.37
CA SER A 90 -7.32 15.59 3.20
C SER A 90 -6.30 14.46 3.11
N THR A 91 -6.69 13.28 2.62
CA THR A 91 -5.79 12.13 2.38
C THR A 91 -5.34 12.03 0.92
N GLY A 92 -5.90 12.87 0.05
CA GLY A 92 -5.75 12.80 -1.41
C GLY A 92 -6.93 12.09 -2.08
N CYS A 93 -7.06 12.29 -3.39
CA CYS A 93 -8.11 11.74 -4.25
C CYS A 93 -7.53 11.26 -5.59
N GLU A 94 -8.28 10.43 -6.31
CA GLU A 94 -7.87 9.88 -7.61
C GLU A 94 -6.56 9.07 -7.55
N PRO A 95 -6.51 7.94 -6.81
CA PRO A 95 -5.36 7.04 -6.76
C PRO A 95 -5.21 6.21 -8.04
N GLN A 96 -4.90 6.86 -9.16
CA GLN A 96 -5.04 6.28 -10.52
C GLN A 96 -3.78 5.60 -11.09
N TYR A 97 -2.60 5.77 -10.49
CA TYR A 97 -1.32 5.29 -11.07
C TYR A 97 -0.86 3.91 -10.59
N GLY A 98 -1.75 3.16 -9.94
CA GLY A 98 -1.50 1.82 -9.44
C GLY A 98 -0.75 1.79 -8.10
N LEU A 99 -0.71 0.61 -7.50
CA LEU A 99 -0.03 0.35 -6.23
C LEU A 99 1.28 -0.41 -6.45
N ILE A 100 2.20 -0.26 -5.52
CA ILE A 100 3.38 -1.14 -5.38
C ILE A 100 3.45 -1.66 -3.95
N SER A 101 4.10 -2.81 -3.75
CA SER A 101 4.22 -3.42 -2.41
C SER A 101 5.66 -3.63 -1.97
N GLY A 102 5.90 -3.53 -0.66
CA GLY A 102 7.16 -3.89 -0.04
C GLY A 102 7.05 -3.97 1.49
N ASN A 103 7.76 -4.91 2.12
CA ASN A 103 7.83 -5.06 3.58
C ASN A 103 6.46 -5.09 4.31
N GLY A 104 5.44 -5.69 3.67
CA GLY A 104 4.09 -5.78 4.24
C GLY A 104 3.26 -4.49 4.14
N TRP A 105 3.64 -3.58 3.25
CA TRP A 105 2.93 -2.33 2.94
C TRP A 105 2.56 -2.26 1.47
N LEU A 106 1.46 -1.58 1.18
CA LEU A 106 1.15 -1.02 -0.13
C LEU A 106 1.55 0.45 -0.12
N PHE A 107 2.11 0.90 -1.22
CA PHE A 107 2.45 2.29 -1.48
C PHE A 107 1.74 2.75 -2.75
N GLY A 108 1.33 4.01 -2.77
CA GLY A 108 0.67 4.59 -3.92
C GLY A 108 0.68 6.10 -3.88
N THR A 109 0.12 6.69 -4.92
CA THR A 109 -0.04 8.13 -5.07
C THR A 109 -1.50 8.45 -5.33
N THR A 110 -1.91 9.62 -4.87
CA THR A 110 -3.18 10.27 -5.25
C THR A 110 -2.84 11.44 -6.14
N SER A 111 -3.53 11.60 -7.26
CA SER A 111 -3.18 12.64 -8.23
C SER A 111 -3.80 14.00 -7.92
N SER A 112 -4.84 14.02 -7.08
CA SER A 112 -5.55 15.22 -6.63
C SER A 112 -5.82 15.13 -5.11
N GLY A 113 -6.53 16.11 -4.57
CA GLY A 113 -6.72 16.27 -3.12
C GLY A 113 -5.41 16.57 -2.38
N GLY A 114 -5.42 16.43 -1.07
CA GLY A 114 -4.34 16.81 -0.19
C GLY A 114 -4.18 18.33 -0.10
N LEU A 115 -2.98 18.77 0.28
CA LEU A 115 -2.64 20.19 0.31
C LEU A 115 -2.74 20.77 -1.11
N ASP A 116 -3.46 21.88 -1.26
CA ASP A 116 -3.66 22.60 -2.52
C ASP A 116 -4.17 21.74 -3.70
N SER A 117 -4.85 20.62 -3.41
CA SER A 117 -5.29 19.65 -4.41
C SER A 117 -4.16 19.08 -5.27
N ALA A 118 -2.92 19.11 -4.76
CA ALA A 118 -1.72 18.75 -5.50
C ALA A 118 -1.41 17.24 -5.48
N GLY A 119 -2.13 16.46 -4.68
CA GLY A 119 -1.94 15.02 -4.52
C GLY A 119 -1.01 14.62 -3.37
N THR A 120 -0.94 13.33 -3.08
CA THR A 120 -0.19 12.76 -1.95
C THR A 120 0.58 11.51 -2.34
N VAL A 121 1.56 11.15 -1.51
CA VAL A 121 2.14 9.80 -1.46
C VAL A 121 1.68 9.16 -0.16
N PHE A 122 1.24 7.92 -0.20
CA PHE A 122 0.75 7.21 0.98
C PHE A 122 1.32 5.79 1.09
N LYS A 123 1.16 5.22 2.28
CA LYS A 123 1.26 3.79 2.52
C LYS A 123 0.12 3.26 3.39
N ILE A 124 -0.16 1.97 3.28
CA ILE A 124 -1.14 1.26 4.11
C ILE A 124 -0.72 -0.20 4.28
N ARG A 125 -1.06 -0.82 5.42
CA ARG A 125 -0.85 -2.27 5.60
C ARG A 125 -1.76 -3.08 4.71
N LEU A 126 -1.34 -4.32 4.40
CA LEU A 126 -2.11 -5.26 3.56
C LEU A 126 -3.49 -5.63 4.15
N ASP A 127 -3.68 -5.44 5.45
CA ASP A 127 -4.95 -5.66 6.15
C ASP A 127 -5.86 -4.42 6.15
N GLY A 128 -5.39 -3.28 5.62
CA GLY A 128 -6.12 -2.00 5.61
C GLY A 128 -5.83 -1.11 6.82
N ASN A 129 -5.00 -1.53 7.76
CA ASN A 129 -4.64 -0.71 8.92
C ASN A 129 -3.46 0.23 8.64
N ASP A 130 -3.20 1.14 9.57
CA ASP A 130 -2.04 2.04 9.60
C ASP A 130 -1.83 2.89 8.32
N PHE A 131 -2.92 3.36 7.70
CA PHE A 131 -2.81 4.30 6.59
C PHE A 131 -2.01 5.53 7.02
N THR A 132 -0.99 5.88 6.24
CA THR A 132 -0.06 6.97 6.55
C THR A 132 0.21 7.78 5.29
N LEU A 133 0.05 9.10 5.37
CA LEU A 133 0.56 10.01 4.35
C LEU A 133 2.08 10.14 4.50
N LEU A 134 2.81 9.76 3.46
CA LEU A 134 4.27 9.90 3.43
C LEU A 134 4.70 11.27 2.91
N ASN A 135 3.92 11.86 2.01
CA ASN A 135 4.17 13.21 1.49
C ASN A 135 2.87 13.88 1.04
N ALA A 136 2.79 15.19 1.22
CA ALA A 136 1.79 16.06 0.60
C ALA A 136 2.51 17.00 -0.37
N PHE A 137 1.98 17.07 -1.58
CA PHE A 137 2.52 17.90 -2.65
C PHE A 137 1.98 19.34 -2.58
N ASN A 138 2.66 20.27 -3.25
CA ASN A 138 2.31 21.67 -3.42
C ASN A 138 3.13 22.28 -4.58
N ASP A 139 2.89 23.54 -4.93
CA ASP A 139 3.59 24.21 -6.03
C ASP A 139 5.13 24.07 -5.99
N SER A 140 5.73 24.10 -4.79
CA SER A 140 7.18 24.08 -4.64
C SER A 140 7.81 22.70 -4.80
N ASN A 141 7.14 21.63 -4.34
CA ASN A 141 7.68 20.26 -4.32
C ASN A 141 7.05 19.34 -5.37
N GLY A 142 6.20 19.88 -6.25
CA GLY A 142 5.57 19.20 -7.38
C GLY A 142 4.06 19.03 -7.19
N ARG A 143 3.31 18.75 -8.27
CA ARG A 143 1.86 18.47 -8.24
C ARG A 143 1.47 17.35 -9.20
N HIS A 144 0.42 16.63 -8.83
CA HIS A 144 -0.11 15.47 -9.55
C HIS A 144 0.95 14.37 -9.68
N PRO A 145 1.33 13.73 -8.56
CA PRO A 145 2.29 12.63 -8.58
C PRO A 145 1.80 11.47 -9.44
N LEU A 146 2.77 10.81 -10.10
CA LEU A 146 2.59 9.67 -10.97
C LEU A 146 2.89 8.35 -10.23
N ASN A 147 3.15 7.27 -10.97
CA ASN A 147 3.55 5.98 -10.44
C ASN A 147 4.86 6.05 -9.66
N LEU A 148 5.01 5.13 -8.71
CA LEU A 148 6.20 4.99 -7.86
C LEU A 148 7.08 3.82 -8.31
N VAL A 149 8.35 3.88 -7.93
CA VAL A 149 9.31 2.78 -7.98
C VAL A 149 9.91 2.61 -6.59
N LEU A 150 9.86 1.38 -6.06
CA LEU A 150 10.47 1.03 -4.78
C LEU A 150 11.87 0.43 -5.00
N SER A 151 12.87 0.93 -4.26
CA SER A 151 14.23 0.36 -4.24
C SER A 151 14.82 0.46 -2.83
N GLY A 152 14.97 -0.68 -2.17
CA GLY A 152 15.32 -0.74 -0.75
C GLY A 152 14.28 0.00 0.10
N ASP A 153 14.74 0.90 0.95
CA ASP A 153 13.87 1.71 1.82
C ASP A 153 13.39 3.01 1.16
N TYR A 154 13.62 3.19 -0.14
CA TYR A 154 13.32 4.42 -0.87
C TYR A 154 12.24 4.23 -1.94
N LEU A 155 11.32 5.19 -2.00
CA LEU A 155 10.40 5.41 -3.09
C LEU A 155 10.98 6.48 -4.03
N TYR A 156 10.84 6.26 -5.32
CA TYR A 156 11.18 7.19 -6.39
C TYR A 156 9.92 7.47 -7.19
N GLY A 157 9.70 8.72 -7.57
CA GLY A 157 8.52 9.10 -8.33
C GLY A 157 8.74 10.38 -9.11
N ALA A 158 7.73 10.76 -9.87
CA ALA A 158 7.68 12.02 -10.60
C ALA A 158 6.32 12.69 -10.44
N THR A 159 6.28 14.01 -10.62
CA THR A 159 5.03 14.80 -10.66
C THR A 159 4.82 15.35 -12.06
N LYS A 160 3.55 15.52 -12.50
CA LYS A 160 3.26 16.10 -13.83
C LYS A 160 3.61 17.57 -13.93
N SER A 161 3.49 18.32 -12.83
CA SER A 161 3.70 19.78 -12.77
C SER A 161 4.29 20.20 -11.43
N GLY A 162 4.43 21.51 -11.18
CA GLY A 162 5.09 22.07 -10.01
C GLY A 162 6.62 22.08 -10.10
N GLY A 163 7.27 22.41 -8.98
CA GLY A 163 8.71 22.68 -8.94
C GLY A 163 9.05 24.08 -9.47
N SER A 164 10.34 24.41 -9.51
CA SER A 164 10.80 25.79 -9.78
C SER A 164 10.35 26.41 -11.10
N SER A 165 9.98 25.58 -12.08
CA SER A 165 9.53 26.01 -13.41
C SER A 165 8.16 25.43 -13.79
N ASP A 166 7.44 24.83 -12.84
CA ASP A 166 6.13 24.21 -13.04
C ASP A 166 6.05 23.01 -14.03
N PHE A 167 7.20 22.48 -14.47
CA PHE A 167 7.30 21.36 -15.41
C PHE A 167 7.44 19.99 -14.75
N GLY A 168 7.18 19.90 -13.44
CA GLY A 168 7.29 18.66 -12.68
C GLY A 168 8.64 18.47 -12.01
N VAL A 169 8.67 17.52 -11.07
CA VAL A 169 9.89 17.13 -10.36
C VAL A 169 10.03 15.61 -10.38
N ILE A 170 11.27 15.13 -10.35
CA ILE A 170 11.60 13.76 -9.94
C ILE A 170 12.01 13.82 -8.48
N TYR A 171 11.39 12.99 -7.65
CA TYR A 171 11.62 12.97 -6.21
C TYR A 171 12.04 11.57 -5.74
N LYS A 172 12.73 11.54 -4.60
CA LYS A 172 12.96 10.33 -3.83
C LYS A 172 12.59 10.60 -2.37
N MET A 173 12.08 9.60 -1.68
CA MET A 173 11.72 9.70 -0.28
C MET A 173 11.89 8.34 0.41
N LYS A 174 11.98 8.34 1.73
CA LYS A 174 11.94 7.08 2.48
C LYS A 174 10.53 6.52 2.56
N THR A 175 10.45 5.21 2.74
CA THR A 175 9.20 4.47 2.97
C THR A 175 8.67 4.63 4.40
N ASP A 176 9.46 5.23 5.29
CA ASP A 176 9.10 5.62 6.63
C ASP A 176 9.09 7.16 6.78
N ASN A 177 8.18 7.64 7.64
CA ASN A 177 8.14 9.04 8.08
C ASN A 177 8.95 9.23 9.37
N GLU A 178 9.72 8.22 9.78
CA GLU A 178 10.53 8.34 10.97
C GLU A 178 11.51 9.50 10.75
N PRO A 179 11.57 10.49 11.67
CA PRO A 179 12.58 11.53 11.59
C PRO A 179 13.91 10.82 11.39
N SER A 180 14.66 11.24 10.36
CA SER A 180 15.91 10.56 10.03
C SER A 180 16.71 10.36 11.32
N TYR A 181 17.23 9.15 11.56
CA TYR A 181 18.01 8.85 12.76
C TYR A 181 19.03 9.96 13.11
N ALA A 182 19.67 10.54 12.08
CA ALA A 182 20.55 11.69 12.22
C ALA A 182 19.88 12.95 12.79
N ALA A 183 18.64 13.25 12.39
CA ALA A 183 17.85 14.37 12.93
C ALA A 183 17.40 14.12 14.37
N ALA A 184 16.96 12.90 14.70
CA ALA A 184 16.60 12.53 16.07
C ALA A 184 17.80 12.65 17.03
N ASN A 185 18.96 12.14 16.60
CA ASN A 185 20.20 12.27 17.36
C ASN A 185 20.68 13.71 17.46
N SER A 186 20.65 14.47 16.35
CA SER A 186 21.06 15.87 16.35
C SER A 186 20.18 16.72 17.27
N LEU A 187 18.88 16.44 17.35
CA LEU A 187 17.97 17.10 18.27
C LEU A 187 18.26 16.69 19.71
N ALA A 188 18.44 15.40 19.98
CA ALA A 188 18.79 14.89 21.31
C ALA A 188 20.12 15.48 21.82
N ASP A 189 21.13 15.56 20.97
CA ASP A 189 22.43 16.15 21.29
C ASP A 189 22.32 17.66 21.56
N THR A 190 21.49 18.37 20.78
CA THR A 190 21.24 19.80 20.97
C THR A 190 20.54 20.06 22.31
N LEU A 191 19.51 19.27 22.64
CA LEU A 191 18.76 19.41 23.89
C LEU A 191 19.63 19.03 25.11
N LYS A 192 20.44 17.97 25.02
CA LYS A 192 21.41 17.62 26.09
C LYS A 192 22.46 18.71 26.30
N LYS A 193 22.93 19.33 25.22
CA LYS A 193 23.87 20.44 25.30
C LYS A 193 23.25 21.62 26.05
N GLN A 194 22.00 21.97 25.73
CA GLN A 194 21.26 23.04 26.42
C GLN A 194 21.10 22.76 27.93
N ILE A 195 20.84 21.50 28.30
CA ILE A 195 20.78 21.06 29.71
C ILE A 195 22.15 21.18 30.39
N THR A 196 23.22 20.79 29.69
CA THR A 196 24.57 20.74 30.28
C THR A 196 25.23 22.12 30.37
N ASP A 197 24.96 23.01 29.42
CA ASP A 197 25.50 24.38 29.41
C ASP A 197 24.67 25.37 30.25
N GLY A 198 23.59 24.90 30.89
CA GLY A 198 22.76 25.66 31.81
C GLY A 198 21.90 26.72 31.13
N THR A 199 21.63 26.55 29.83
CA THR A 199 20.78 27.48 29.06
C THR A 199 19.28 27.21 29.21
N VAL A 200 18.91 26.12 29.90
CA VAL A 200 17.54 25.84 30.36
C VAL A 200 17.39 26.19 31.84
N ASP A 201 16.28 26.84 32.18
CA ASP A 201 15.93 27.18 33.56
C ASP A 201 15.66 25.91 34.39
N ALA A 202 15.84 25.98 35.71
CA ALA A 202 15.65 24.82 36.60
C ALA A 202 14.20 24.30 36.67
N ASP A 203 13.24 25.11 36.20
CA ASP A 203 11.83 24.75 36.08
C ASP A 203 11.44 24.33 34.65
N ASP A 204 12.40 24.29 33.72
CA ASP A 204 12.16 23.86 32.34
C ASP A 204 11.87 22.34 32.32
N PRO A 205 10.80 21.89 31.65
CA PRO A 205 10.48 20.46 31.50
C PRO A 205 11.64 19.60 30.99
N LEU A 206 12.57 20.18 30.22
CA LEU A 206 13.75 19.48 29.71
C LEU A 206 14.71 19.00 30.81
N THR A 207 14.61 19.56 32.03
CA THR A 207 15.39 19.13 33.20
C THR A 207 14.75 17.96 33.95
N ASP A 208 13.55 17.53 33.57
CA ASP A 208 12.87 16.38 34.18
C ASP A 208 13.68 15.09 33.95
N PRO A 209 13.99 14.30 34.99
CA PRO A 209 14.78 13.07 34.88
C PRO A 209 14.21 12.03 33.91
N THR A 210 12.88 11.98 33.74
CA THR A 210 12.23 11.09 32.78
C THR A 210 12.48 11.56 31.35
N ILE A 211 12.40 12.87 31.09
CA ILE A 211 12.71 13.47 29.79
C ILE A 211 14.20 13.30 29.45
N ILE A 212 15.10 13.45 30.42
CA ILE A 212 16.54 13.16 30.26
C ILE A 212 16.77 11.69 29.89
N GLY A 213 16.03 10.77 30.53
CA GLY A 213 16.04 9.33 30.21
C GLY A 213 15.63 9.07 28.75
N PHE A 214 14.53 9.69 28.30
CA PHE A 214 14.06 9.59 26.92
C PHE A 214 15.07 10.17 25.91
N LEU A 215 15.67 11.33 26.18
CA LEU A 215 16.70 11.91 25.31
C LEU A 215 17.95 11.03 25.21
N THR A 216 18.24 10.27 26.26
CA THR A 216 19.35 9.31 26.28
C THR A 216 19.02 8.08 25.43
N ALA A 217 17.81 7.53 25.57
CA ALA A 217 17.33 6.45 24.71
C ALA A 217 17.26 6.87 23.22
N LEU A 218 16.81 8.09 22.93
CA LEU A 218 16.74 8.62 21.56
C LEU A 218 18.12 8.66 20.88
N SER A 219 19.17 9.03 21.61
CA SER A 219 20.54 9.06 21.08
C SER A 219 21.14 7.67 20.83
N LEU A 220 20.56 6.62 21.43
CA LEU A 220 20.97 5.22 21.26
C LEU A 220 20.18 4.49 20.18
N TYR A 221 19.08 5.09 19.68
CA TYR A 221 18.29 4.56 18.58
C TYR A 221 19.21 4.21 17.39
N GLN A 222 18.94 3.18 16.61
CA GLN A 222 19.73 2.83 15.41
C GLN A 222 18.79 2.49 14.26
N PRO A 223 19.26 2.51 12.99
CA PRO A 223 18.45 2.05 11.87
C PRO A 223 17.88 0.65 12.12
N GLY A 224 16.54 0.53 12.09
CA GLY A 224 15.83 -0.74 12.30
C GLY A 224 15.58 -1.14 13.75
N MET A 225 15.90 -0.29 14.73
CA MET A 225 15.50 -0.50 16.13
C MET A 225 14.03 -0.13 16.32
N THR A 226 13.30 -0.95 17.10
CA THR A 226 11.98 -0.60 17.64
C THR A 226 12.12 0.25 18.90
N ASN A 227 11.09 0.99 19.29
CA ASN A 227 11.10 1.80 20.52
C ASN A 227 11.47 0.96 21.76
N ALA A 228 10.94 -0.28 21.85
CA ALA A 228 11.24 -1.21 22.93
C ALA A 228 12.72 -1.66 22.99
N GLN A 229 13.45 -1.58 21.86
CA GLN A 229 14.88 -1.90 21.81
C GLN A 229 15.77 -0.71 22.18
N ALA A 230 15.26 0.52 22.10
CA ALA A 230 16.01 1.74 22.43
C ALA A 230 15.91 2.13 23.92
N GLU A 231 14.89 1.62 24.61
CA GLU A 231 14.61 1.90 26.03
C GLU A 231 15.22 0.85 27.00
N ALA A 232 15.86 -0.20 26.48
CA ALA A 232 16.47 -1.31 27.24
C ALA A 232 17.97 -1.10 27.51
#